data_AF-A9XXN8-F1
#
_entry.id   AF-A9XXN8-F1
#
_cell.length_a   1.000
_cell.length_b   1.000
_cell.length_c   1.000
_cell.angle_alpha   90.00
_cell.angle_beta   90.00
_cell.angle_gamma   90.00
#
_symmetry.space_group_name_H-M   'P 1'
#
loop_
_entity.id
_entity.type
_entity.pdbx_description
1 polymer ?
#
loop_
_entity_poly.entity_id
_entity_poly.type
_entity_poly.pdbx_seq_one_letter_code
_entity_poly.pdbx_strand_id
1 'polypeptide(L)'
;PIAASTNRGRDLIGVQNLIKKHQAVLAEINNHENGVRAVCQTGEEMIGEGHFASDDIRTRITSLSEKWQQLKDKAMQRKQDLDDSHQAHQYFADANEAESWMKEKEPIVGSTDYGKDEDSAEALLKKHEALTSDLEAFGSSIDQLREQAQSCRQQEAPVVDHAGKEFVMALYDYTEKSPREVSLKKGDVLTLLNSNNK
;
A
#
# COMPACT_ATOMS: atom_id res chain seq x y z
N PRO A 1 -9.46 -17.47 4.06
CA PRO A 1 -8.51 -16.99 5.10
C PRO A 1 -8.16 -15.51 4.88
N ILE A 2 -8.21 -14.68 5.93
CA ILE A 2 -7.90 -13.23 5.85
C ILE A 2 -6.47 -13.02 5.30
N ALA A 3 -5.54 -13.91 5.64
CA ALA A 3 -4.15 -13.91 5.13
C ALA A 3 -4.02 -14.06 3.61
N ALA A 4 -5.04 -14.55 2.90
CA ALA A 4 -5.05 -14.72 1.44
C ALA A 4 -5.97 -13.71 0.73
N SER A 5 -6.49 -12.72 1.44
CA SER A 5 -7.33 -11.69 0.81
C SER A 5 -6.47 -10.80 -0.10
N THR A 6 -7.05 -10.38 -1.21
CA THR A 6 -6.46 -9.43 -2.17
C THR A 6 -7.00 -8.01 -1.98
N ASN A 7 -7.87 -7.78 -0.99
CA ASN A 7 -8.39 -6.44 -0.71
C ASN A 7 -7.28 -5.58 -0.07
N ARG A 8 -6.98 -4.46 -0.74
CA ARG A 8 -5.94 -3.48 -0.39
C ARG A 8 -6.49 -2.14 0.13
N GLY A 9 -7.80 -1.99 0.27
CA GLY A 9 -8.46 -0.74 0.68
C GLY A 9 -8.63 0.24 -0.49
N ARG A 10 -9.64 1.13 -0.39
CA ARG A 10 -10.01 2.09 -1.44
C ARG A 10 -9.66 3.54 -1.10
N ASP A 11 -9.37 3.79 0.17
CA ASP A 11 -9.03 5.07 0.76
C ASP A 11 -8.10 4.84 1.96
N LEU A 12 -7.43 5.89 2.44
CA LEU A 12 -6.46 5.83 3.52
C LEU A 12 -7.03 5.15 4.79
N ILE A 13 -8.25 5.53 5.17
CA ILE A 13 -8.95 4.97 6.35
C ILE A 13 -9.21 3.47 6.16
N GLY A 14 -9.64 3.06 4.97
CA GLY A 14 -9.86 1.66 4.61
C GLY A 14 -8.59 0.84 4.70
N VAL A 15 -7.46 1.35 4.20
CA VAL A 15 -6.17 0.66 4.32
C VAL A 15 -5.73 0.54 5.78
N GLN A 16 -5.81 1.62 6.56
CA GLN A 16 -5.44 1.61 7.98
C GLN A 16 -6.25 0.58 8.78
N ASN A 17 -7.55 0.48 8.50
CA ASN A 17 -8.42 -0.54 9.10
C ASN A 17 -8.00 -1.97 8.71
N LEU A 18 -7.60 -2.19 7.46
CA LEU A 18 -7.11 -3.49 6.99
C LEU A 18 -5.76 -3.85 7.62
N ILE A 19 -4.84 -2.88 7.76
CA ILE A 19 -3.57 -3.05 8.47
C ILE A 19 -3.81 -3.47 9.91
N LYS A 20 -4.68 -2.75 10.63
CA LYS A 20 -5.01 -3.07 12.03
C LYS A 20 -5.59 -4.48 12.19
N LYS A 21 -6.46 -4.89 11.27
CA LYS A 21 -7.00 -6.26 11.24
C LYS A 21 -5.90 -7.30 10.95
N HIS A 22 -5.01 -7.00 10.00
CA HIS A 22 -3.92 -7.90 9.63
C HIS A 22 -2.85 -8.04 10.73
N GLN A 23 -2.60 -6.98 11.50
CA GLN A 23 -1.75 -7.04 12.69
C GLN A 23 -2.25 -8.05 13.72
N ALA A 24 -3.58 -8.15 13.92
CA ALA A 24 -4.16 -9.17 14.80
C ALA A 24 -3.88 -10.58 14.27
N VAL A 25 -4.01 -10.81 12.95
CA VAL A 25 -3.68 -12.10 12.31
C VAL A 25 -2.20 -12.44 12.48
N LEU A 26 -1.29 -11.47 12.33
CA LEU A 26 0.14 -11.70 12.54
C LEU A 26 0.46 -12.05 14.00
N ALA A 27 -0.21 -11.40 14.96
CA ALA A 27 -0.07 -11.74 16.37
C ALA A 27 -0.57 -13.17 16.65
N GLU A 28 -1.71 -13.56 16.08
CA GLU A 28 -2.23 -14.93 16.19
C GLU A 28 -1.25 -15.95 15.60
N ILE A 29 -0.70 -15.70 14.41
CA ILE A 29 0.32 -16.59 13.80
C ILE A 29 1.53 -16.71 14.73
N ASN A 30 2.05 -15.58 15.22
CA ASN A 30 3.20 -15.59 16.12
C ASN A 30 2.92 -16.35 17.44
N ASN A 31 1.70 -16.26 17.98
CA ASN A 31 1.32 -16.98 19.18
C ASN A 31 1.29 -18.52 18.98
N HIS A 32 0.96 -18.99 17.78
CA HIS A 32 0.94 -20.42 17.44
C HIS A 32 2.30 -20.97 17.03
N GLU A 33 3.29 -20.12 16.72
CA GLU A 33 4.65 -20.50 16.30
C GLU A 33 5.32 -21.47 17.27
N ASN A 34 5.23 -21.20 18.58
CA ASN A 34 5.83 -22.06 19.61
C ASN A 34 5.14 -23.42 19.69
N GLY A 35 3.82 -23.47 19.51
CA GLY A 35 3.06 -24.73 19.54
C GLY A 35 3.38 -25.62 18.35
N VAL A 36 3.44 -25.05 17.14
CA VAL A 36 3.82 -25.79 15.93
C VAL A 36 5.24 -26.34 16.06
N ARG A 37 6.17 -25.50 16.56
CA ARG A 37 7.56 -25.91 16.82
C ARG A 37 7.66 -27.06 17.81
N ALA A 38 6.92 -27.00 18.92
CA ALA A 38 6.91 -28.07 19.92
C ALA A 38 6.39 -29.39 19.35
N VAL A 39 5.31 -29.36 18.55
CA VAL A 39 4.76 -30.56 17.91
C VAL A 39 5.77 -31.18 16.92
N CYS A 40 6.44 -30.35 16.12
CA CYS A 40 7.49 -30.83 15.22
C CYS A 40 8.65 -31.45 16.00
N GLN A 41 9.12 -30.81 17.07
CA GLN A 41 10.21 -31.31 17.91
C GLN A 41 9.87 -32.66 18.55
N THR A 42 8.69 -32.79 19.18
CA THR A 42 8.26 -34.08 19.76
C THR A 42 8.15 -35.17 18.69
N GLY A 43 7.69 -34.84 17.49
CA GLY A 43 7.65 -35.80 16.39
C GLY A 43 9.04 -36.26 15.93
N GLU A 44 10.02 -35.36 15.89
CA GLU A 44 11.42 -35.69 15.59
C GLU A 44 12.04 -36.58 16.68
N GLU A 45 11.77 -36.30 17.96
CA GLU A 45 12.21 -37.13 19.08
C GLU A 45 11.66 -38.56 18.99
N MET A 46 10.36 -38.73 18.73
CA MET A 46 9.74 -40.05 18.55
C MET A 46 10.36 -40.84 17.39
N ILE A 47 10.72 -40.15 16.29
CA ILE A 47 11.41 -40.79 15.16
C ILE A 47 12.82 -41.22 15.58
N GLY A 48 13.54 -40.39 16.33
CA GLY A 48 14.87 -40.70 16.85
C GLY A 48 14.90 -41.89 17.81
N GLU A 49 13.83 -42.08 18.58
CA GLU A 49 13.65 -43.22 19.49
C GLU A 49 13.21 -44.52 18.78
N GLY A 50 12.99 -44.49 17.46
CA GLY A 50 12.61 -45.66 16.68
C GLY A 50 11.14 -46.05 16.85
N HIS A 51 10.24 -45.08 17.05
CA HIS A 51 8.80 -45.33 17.17
C HIS A 51 8.24 -46.13 15.98
N PHE A 52 7.34 -47.07 16.23
CA PHE A 52 6.82 -48.00 15.20
C PHE A 52 6.15 -47.29 14.00
N ALA A 53 5.63 -46.09 14.21
CA ALA A 53 4.98 -45.25 13.20
C ALA A 53 5.88 -44.11 12.67
N SER A 54 7.21 -44.26 12.73
CA SER A 54 8.16 -43.19 12.38
C SER A 54 7.95 -42.58 10.99
N ASP A 55 7.63 -43.39 9.98
CA ASP A 55 7.41 -42.90 8.61
C ASP A 55 6.14 -42.03 8.49
N ASP A 56 5.07 -42.43 9.17
CA ASP A 56 3.82 -41.66 9.24
C ASP A 56 4.01 -40.35 10.01
N ILE A 57 4.73 -40.40 11.14
CA ILE A 57 5.08 -39.22 11.94
C ILE A 57 5.89 -38.24 11.11
N ARG A 58 6.94 -38.72 10.41
CA ARG A 58 7.80 -37.90 9.54
C ARG A 58 6.98 -37.17 8.49
N THR A 59 6.12 -37.89 7.78
CA THR A 59 5.27 -37.32 6.74
C THR A 59 4.37 -36.20 7.29
N ARG A 60 3.80 -36.40 8.50
CA ARG A 60 2.92 -35.42 9.15
C ARG A 60 3.67 -34.17 9.61
N ILE A 61 4.82 -34.29 10.27
CA ILE A 61 5.58 -33.13 10.75
C ILE A 61 6.17 -32.32 9.59
N THR A 62 6.63 -32.99 8.52
CA THR A 62 7.10 -32.30 7.31
C THR A 62 5.97 -31.50 6.66
N SER A 63 4.80 -32.13 6.44
CA SER A 63 3.64 -31.43 5.88
C SER A 63 3.15 -30.27 6.76
N LEU A 64 3.19 -30.42 8.09
CA LEU A 64 2.85 -29.35 9.02
C LEU A 64 3.81 -28.16 8.89
N SER A 65 5.12 -28.43 8.88
CA SER A 65 6.16 -27.41 8.76
C SER A 65 6.06 -26.64 7.43
N GLU A 66 5.83 -27.35 6.32
CA GLU A 66 5.61 -26.74 5.00
C GLU A 66 4.38 -25.83 4.98
N LYS A 67 3.24 -26.31 5.48
CA LYS A 67 1.99 -25.52 5.54
C LYS A 67 2.15 -24.30 6.45
N TRP A 68 2.87 -24.44 7.55
CA TRP A 68 3.17 -23.35 8.47
C TRP A 68 4.01 -22.27 7.81
N GLN A 69 5.09 -22.66 7.12
CA GLN A 69 5.94 -21.73 6.40
C GLN A 69 5.17 -21.00 5.30
N GLN A 70 4.39 -21.72 4.49
CA GLN A 70 3.54 -21.12 3.45
C GLN A 70 2.52 -20.12 4.02
N LEU A 71 1.97 -20.38 5.21
CA LEU A 71 1.06 -19.45 5.89
C LEU A 71 1.79 -18.16 6.28
N LYS A 72 2.99 -18.27 6.85
CA LYS A 72 3.82 -17.12 7.23
C LYS A 72 4.20 -16.28 6.01
N ASP A 73 4.61 -16.92 4.93
CA ASP A 73 4.99 -16.24 3.69
C ASP A 73 3.81 -15.46 3.12
N LYS A 74 2.62 -16.07 3.06
CA LYS A 74 1.38 -15.38 2.63
C LYS A 74 1.01 -14.21 3.53
N ALA A 75 1.16 -14.38 4.85
CA ALA A 75 0.87 -13.32 5.80
C ALA A 75 1.85 -12.14 5.68
N MET A 76 3.13 -12.41 5.44
CA MET A 76 4.15 -11.39 5.20
C MET A 76 3.93 -10.68 3.85
N GLN A 77 3.62 -11.41 2.80
CA GLN A 77 3.28 -10.81 1.50
C GLN A 77 2.09 -9.87 1.63
N ARG A 78 1.02 -10.32 2.30
CA ARG A 78 -0.16 -9.46 2.54
C ARG A 78 0.16 -8.23 3.37
N LYS A 79 1.11 -8.32 4.32
CA LYS A 79 1.57 -7.14 5.08
C LYS A 79 2.22 -6.14 4.13
N GLN A 80 3.14 -6.58 3.29
CA GLN A 80 3.81 -5.71 2.31
C GLN A 80 2.80 -5.04 1.39
N ASP A 81 1.86 -5.81 0.82
CA ASP A 81 0.80 -5.28 -0.04
C ASP A 81 -0.06 -4.20 0.63
N LEU A 82 -0.31 -4.30 1.94
CA LEU A 82 -1.06 -3.31 2.69
C LEU A 82 -0.22 -2.08 3.04
N ASP A 83 1.06 -2.27 3.37
CA ASP A 83 2.00 -1.17 3.63
C ASP A 83 2.22 -0.33 2.35
N ASP A 84 2.38 -0.98 1.20
CA ASP A 84 2.50 -0.32 -0.11
C ASP A 84 1.22 0.47 -0.45
N SER A 85 0.05 -0.15 -0.24
CA SER A 85 -1.24 0.53 -0.44
C SER A 85 -1.37 1.75 0.47
N HIS A 86 -0.97 1.63 1.73
CA HIS A 86 -1.04 2.73 2.69
C HIS A 86 -0.15 3.88 2.26
N GLN A 87 1.08 3.61 1.82
CA GLN A 87 2.01 4.62 1.34
C GLN A 87 1.44 5.39 0.14
N ALA A 88 0.87 4.67 -0.83
CA ALA A 88 0.25 5.29 -2.00
C ALA A 88 -0.94 6.19 -1.62
N HIS A 89 -1.86 5.70 -0.78
CA HIS A 89 -3.01 6.48 -0.33
C HIS A 89 -2.60 7.69 0.50
N GLN A 90 -1.56 7.58 1.33
CA GLN A 90 -1.02 8.70 2.10
C GLN A 90 -0.45 9.77 1.16
N TYR A 91 0.37 9.37 0.18
CA TYR A 91 0.92 10.29 -0.80
C TYR A 91 -0.18 11.06 -1.55
N PHE A 92 -1.22 10.38 -2.03
CA PHE A 92 -2.32 11.06 -2.72
C PHE A 92 -3.11 11.99 -1.78
N ALA A 93 -3.28 11.64 -0.52
CA ALA A 93 -3.93 12.53 0.45
C ALA A 93 -3.09 13.80 0.67
N ASP A 94 -1.80 13.63 0.95
CA ASP A 94 -0.85 14.72 1.18
C ASP A 94 -0.72 15.62 -0.07
N ALA A 95 -0.71 15.03 -1.27
CA ALA A 95 -0.63 15.77 -2.53
C ALA A 95 -1.89 16.60 -2.79
N ASN A 96 -3.08 16.04 -2.51
CA ASN A 96 -4.34 16.78 -2.62
C ASN A 96 -4.42 17.93 -1.61
N GLU A 97 -3.92 17.73 -0.39
CA GLU A 97 -3.83 18.80 0.62
C GLU A 97 -2.89 19.92 0.14
N ALA A 98 -1.72 19.54 -0.40
CA ALA A 98 -0.78 20.49 -0.97
C ALA A 98 -1.38 21.28 -2.14
N GLU A 99 -2.08 20.63 -3.06
CA GLU A 99 -2.80 21.30 -4.15
C GLU A 99 -3.88 22.26 -3.64
N SER A 100 -4.64 21.85 -2.62
CA SER A 100 -5.66 22.70 -2.02
C SER A 100 -5.05 23.94 -1.37
N TRP A 101 -3.94 23.78 -0.66
CA TRP A 101 -3.21 24.89 -0.04
C TRP A 101 -2.68 25.87 -1.09
N MET A 102 -2.08 25.37 -2.18
CA MET A 102 -1.60 26.23 -3.27
C MET A 102 -2.73 27.04 -3.92
N LYS A 103 -3.88 26.40 -4.19
CA LYS A 103 -5.07 27.08 -4.73
C LYS A 103 -5.60 28.18 -3.80
N GLU A 104 -5.47 27.99 -2.49
CA GLU A 104 -5.86 29.00 -1.50
C GLU A 104 -4.90 30.21 -1.51
N LYS A 105 -3.58 30.00 -1.68
CA LYS A 105 -2.57 31.07 -1.66
C LYS A 105 -2.40 31.80 -2.99
N GLU A 106 -2.71 31.16 -4.11
CA GLU A 106 -2.63 31.73 -5.46
C GLU A 106 -3.27 33.14 -5.62
N PRO A 107 -4.51 33.40 -5.17
CA PRO A 107 -5.11 34.73 -5.28
C PRO A 107 -4.44 35.79 -4.39
N ILE A 108 -3.82 35.39 -3.28
CA ILE A 108 -3.13 36.31 -2.36
C ILE A 108 -1.83 36.80 -3.02
N VAL A 109 -1.08 35.88 -3.64
CA VAL A 109 0.14 36.20 -4.40
C VAL A 109 -0.18 37.03 -5.64
N GLY A 110 -1.28 36.73 -6.32
CA GLY A 110 -1.71 37.44 -7.53
C GLY A 110 -2.36 38.81 -7.29
N SER A 111 -2.49 39.25 -6.04
CA SER A 111 -3.10 40.54 -5.71
C SER A 111 -2.25 41.71 -6.25
N THR A 112 -2.87 42.60 -7.02
CA THR A 112 -2.25 43.84 -7.50
C THR A 112 -2.63 45.06 -6.65
N ASP A 113 -3.12 44.85 -5.43
CA ASP A 113 -3.35 45.91 -4.46
C ASP A 113 -2.02 46.31 -3.80
N TYR A 114 -1.63 47.56 -3.99
CA TYR A 114 -0.38 48.13 -3.45
C TYR A 114 -0.63 49.10 -2.29
N GLY A 115 -1.87 49.24 -1.84
CA GLY A 115 -2.25 50.23 -0.85
C GLY A 115 -2.46 51.61 -1.48
N LYS A 116 -3.26 52.44 -0.81
CA LYS A 116 -3.63 53.80 -1.24
C LYS A 116 -2.88 54.88 -0.47
N ASP A 117 -2.26 54.51 0.64
CA ASP A 117 -1.55 55.36 1.60
C ASP A 117 -0.47 54.53 2.33
N GLU A 118 0.36 55.19 3.12
CA GLU A 118 1.49 54.58 3.84
C GLU A 118 1.03 53.46 4.78
N ASP A 119 -0.02 53.70 5.58
CA ASP A 119 -0.55 52.71 6.53
C ASP A 119 -1.06 51.44 5.82
N SER A 120 -1.77 51.58 4.69
CA SER A 120 -2.25 50.43 3.92
C SER A 120 -1.13 49.68 3.20
N ALA A 121 -0.10 50.38 2.72
CA ALA A 121 1.10 49.77 2.15
C ALA A 121 1.90 48.98 3.21
N GLU A 122 2.09 49.52 4.41
CA GLU A 122 2.77 48.83 5.52
C GLU A 122 2.00 47.57 5.96
N ALA A 123 0.67 47.66 6.04
CA ALA A 123 -0.17 46.51 6.34
C ALA A 123 -0.07 45.39 5.27
N LEU A 124 0.05 45.75 3.99
CA LEU A 124 0.25 44.79 2.90
C LEU A 124 1.64 44.16 2.94
N LEU A 125 2.70 44.94 3.25
CA LEU A 125 4.04 44.40 3.45
C LEU A 125 4.08 43.34 4.55
N LYS A 126 3.47 43.62 5.70
CA LYS A 126 3.39 42.65 6.79
C LYS A 126 2.65 41.35 6.41
N LYS A 127 1.59 41.46 5.60
CA LYS A 127 0.89 40.27 5.05
C LYS A 127 1.78 39.50 4.09
N HIS A 128 2.56 40.18 3.25
CA HIS A 128 3.50 39.56 2.33
C HIS A 128 4.64 38.83 3.07
N GLU A 129 5.18 39.42 4.14
CA GLU A 129 6.17 38.77 5.00
C GLU A 129 5.62 37.48 5.62
N ALA A 130 4.39 37.53 6.15
CA ALA A 130 3.71 36.35 6.67
C ALA A 130 3.53 35.27 5.58
N LEU A 131 3.08 35.66 4.39
CA LEU A 131 2.93 34.75 3.25
C LEU A 131 4.26 34.12 2.82
N THR A 132 5.35 34.91 2.83
CA THR A 132 6.70 34.41 2.50
C THR A 132 7.14 33.35 3.52
N SER A 133 6.94 33.62 4.80
CA SER A 133 7.21 32.66 5.86
C SER A 133 6.37 31.38 5.71
N ASP A 134 5.10 31.50 5.35
CA ASP A 134 4.22 30.35 5.11
C ASP A 134 4.71 29.51 3.91
N LEU A 135 5.15 30.16 2.82
CA LEU A 135 5.71 29.50 1.63
C LEU A 135 7.00 28.74 1.95
N GLU A 136 7.90 29.34 2.73
CA GLU A 136 9.13 28.68 3.17
C GLU A 136 8.82 27.43 4.02
N ALA A 137 7.88 27.56 4.97
CA ALA A 137 7.46 26.44 5.80
C ALA A 137 6.84 25.32 4.96
N PHE A 138 6.01 25.66 3.97
CA PHE A 138 5.37 24.71 3.07
C PHE A 138 6.36 23.95 2.17
N GLY A 139 7.54 24.51 1.92
CA GLY A 139 8.62 23.83 1.20
C GLY A 139 8.96 22.46 1.81
N SER A 140 8.90 22.34 3.14
CA SER A 140 9.14 21.06 3.83
C SER A 140 8.10 19.99 3.48
N SER A 141 6.83 20.36 3.30
CA SER A 141 5.76 19.44 2.87
C SER A 141 5.99 18.95 1.43
N ILE A 142 6.50 19.81 0.55
CA ILE A 142 6.86 19.42 -0.82
C ILE A 142 8.05 18.46 -0.84
N ASP A 143 9.07 18.71 -0.01
CA ASP A 143 10.21 17.81 0.12
C ASP A 143 9.77 16.43 0.67
N GLN A 144 8.88 16.41 1.66
CA GLN A 144 8.30 15.18 2.19
C GLN A 144 7.51 14.42 1.12
N LEU A 145 6.65 15.10 0.35
CA LEU A 145 5.93 14.51 -0.78
C LEU A 145 6.87 13.92 -1.83
N ARG A 146 7.98 14.60 -2.11
CA ARG A 146 9.00 14.11 -3.05
C ARG A 146 9.67 12.85 -2.54
N GLU A 147 10.04 12.80 -1.27
CA GLU A 147 10.63 11.61 -0.65
C GLU A 147 9.65 10.45 -0.63
N GLN A 148 8.38 10.70 -0.27
CA GLN A 148 7.31 9.72 -0.33
C GLN A 148 7.13 9.18 -1.75
N ALA A 149 7.12 10.04 -2.78
CA ALA A 149 6.99 9.61 -4.18
C ALA A 149 8.15 8.72 -4.65
N GLN A 150 9.38 8.99 -4.20
CA GLN A 150 10.55 8.15 -4.50
C GLN A 150 10.48 6.80 -3.78
N SER A 151 9.90 6.77 -2.58
CA SER A 151 9.76 5.58 -1.76
C SER A 151 8.55 4.71 -2.16
N CYS A 152 7.51 5.32 -2.73
CA CYS A 152 6.39 4.66 -3.38
C CYS A 152 6.92 3.83 -4.55
N ARG A 153 7.31 2.58 -4.30
CA ARG A 153 7.61 1.62 -5.35
C ARG A 153 6.37 1.48 -6.22
N GLN A 154 6.53 1.78 -7.50
CA GLN A 154 5.53 1.66 -8.54
C GLN A 154 4.72 0.36 -8.32
N GLN A 155 3.43 0.50 -8.03
CA GLN A 155 2.51 -0.62 -7.98
C GLN A 155 2.15 -1.02 -9.42
N GLU A 156 3.17 -1.45 -10.17
CA GLU A 156 3.03 -2.15 -11.45
C GLU A 156 3.41 -3.63 -11.29
N ALA A 157 3.32 -4.18 -10.09
CA ALA A 157 3.29 -5.64 -9.96
C ALA A 157 1.84 -6.08 -10.24
N PRO A 158 1.54 -6.62 -11.43
CA PRO A 158 0.26 -7.27 -11.65
C PRO A 158 0.02 -8.29 -10.54
N VAL A 159 -1.21 -8.32 -10.02
CA VAL A 159 -1.59 -9.35 -9.05
C VAL A 159 -1.54 -10.67 -9.81
N VAL A 160 -0.64 -11.58 -9.43
CA VAL A 160 -0.59 -12.91 -10.04
C VAL A 160 -1.56 -13.80 -9.27
N ASP A 161 -2.61 -14.31 -9.93
CA ASP A 161 -3.48 -15.29 -9.30
C ASP A 161 -2.77 -16.64 -9.11
N HIS A 162 -3.44 -17.56 -8.40
CA HIS A 162 -2.94 -18.93 -8.20
C HIS A 162 -2.76 -19.73 -9.52
N ALA A 163 -3.22 -19.21 -10.66
CA ALA A 163 -3.10 -19.79 -11.99
C ALA A 163 -2.06 -19.06 -12.86
N GLY A 164 -1.28 -18.11 -12.30
CA GLY A 164 -0.24 -17.38 -13.02
C GLY A 164 -0.74 -16.23 -13.89
N LYS A 165 -2.01 -15.83 -13.78
CA LYS A 165 -2.56 -14.69 -14.53
C LYS A 165 -2.32 -13.40 -13.78
N GLU A 166 -1.80 -12.44 -14.52
CA GLU A 166 -1.49 -11.09 -14.08
C GLU A 166 -2.74 -10.19 -14.14
N PHE A 167 -3.02 -9.41 -13.09
CA PHE A 167 -4.14 -8.47 -13.05
C PHE A 167 -3.70 -7.04 -12.71
N VAL A 168 -4.31 -6.05 -13.36
CA VAL A 168 -4.08 -4.62 -13.15
C VAL A 168 -5.40 -3.88 -12.95
N MET A 169 -5.37 -2.72 -12.28
CA MET A 169 -6.55 -1.88 -12.10
C MET A 169 -6.48 -0.66 -13.00
N ALA A 170 -7.57 -0.33 -13.68
CA ALA A 170 -7.67 0.88 -14.48
C ALA A 170 -7.64 2.12 -13.56
N LEU A 171 -6.66 3.00 -13.76
CA LEU A 171 -6.52 4.24 -12.98
C LEU A 171 -7.35 5.40 -13.52
N TYR A 172 -7.76 5.31 -14.79
CA TYR A 172 -8.52 6.31 -15.52
C TYR A 172 -9.57 5.64 -16.39
N ASP A 173 -10.61 6.38 -16.74
CA ASP A 173 -11.54 5.98 -17.79
C ASP A 173 -10.79 6.00 -19.13
N TYR A 174 -10.87 4.92 -19.89
CA TYR A 174 -10.25 4.79 -21.21
C TYR A 174 -11.28 4.27 -22.21
N THR A 175 -11.28 4.80 -23.43
CA THR A 175 -12.16 4.32 -24.50
C THR A 175 -11.43 4.36 -25.83
N GLU A 176 -11.23 3.19 -26.42
CA GLU A 176 -10.59 3.04 -27.72
C GLU A 176 -11.63 2.67 -28.77
N LYS A 177 -11.69 3.45 -29.86
CA LYS A 177 -12.79 3.38 -30.84
C LYS A 177 -12.52 2.46 -32.04
N SER A 178 -11.37 1.81 -32.16
CA SER A 178 -11.10 0.80 -33.19
C SER A 178 -9.76 0.10 -32.99
N PRO A 179 -9.59 -1.16 -33.43
CA PRO A 179 -10.50 -1.97 -34.26
C PRO A 179 -11.53 -2.80 -33.45
N ARG A 180 -11.55 -2.66 -32.12
CA ARG A 180 -12.63 -3.14 -31.23
C ARG A 180 -12.95 -2.02 -30.26
N GLU A 181 -14.23 -1.73 -30.04
CA GLU A 181 -14.62 -0.77 -29.02
C GLU A 181 -14.32 -1.38 -27.64
N VAL A 182 -13.30 -0.85 -26.97
CA VAL A 182 -12.94 -1.23 -25.61
C VAL A 182 -13.11 0.01 -24.75
N SER A 183 -13.96 -0.09 -23.73
CA SER A 183 -14.06 0.92 -22.67
C SER A 183 -13.64 0.29 -21.35
N LEU A 184 -12.86 1.05 -20.58
CA LEU A 184 -12.40 0.74 -19.24
C LEU A 184 -12.85 1.89 -18.35
N LYS A 185 -13.39 1.58 -17.18
CA LYS A 185 -13.68 2.57 -16.15
C LYS A 185 -12.61 2.55 -15.09
N LYS A 186 -12.34 3.72 -14.49
CA LYS A 186 -11.50 3.84 -13.30
C LYS A 186 -12.01 2.88 -12.22
N GLY A 187 -11.12 2.00 -11.76
CA GLY A 187 -11.41 0.97 -10.77
C GLY A 187 -11.69 -0.42 -11.34
N ASP A 188 -11.82 -0.58 -12.66
CA ASP A 188 -11.97 -1.90 -13.28
C ASP A 188 -10.68 -2.74 -13.09
N VAL A 189 -10.83 -4.00 -12.70
CA VAL A 189 -9.71 -4.95 -12.60
C VAL A 189 -9.64 -5.78 -13.88
N LEU A 190 -8.49 -5.75 -14.54
CA LEU A 190 -8.24 -6.27 -15.87
C LEU A 190 -7.16 -7.35 -15.80
N THR A 191 -7.25 -8.37 -16.65
CA THR A 191 -6.19 -9.37 -16.79
C THR A 191 -5.20 -8.92 -17.87
N LEU A 192 -3.91 -8.89 -17.56
CA LEU A 192 -2.86 -8.71 -18.56
C LEU A 192 -2.73 -9.99 -19.40
N LEU A 193 -2.85 -9.82 -20.72
CA LEU A 193 -2.57 -10.89 -21.68
C LEU A 193 -1.10 -10.74 -22.11
N ASN A 194 -0.26 -11.67 -21.67
CA ASN A 194 1.16 -11.65 -22.05
C ASN A 194 1.34 -11.99 -23.53
N SER A 195 2.14 -11.21 -24.27
CA SER A 195 2.30 -11.29 -25.74
C SER A 195 2.96 -12.58 -26.27
N ASN A 196 3.36 -13.50 -25.38
CA ASN A 196 4.05 -14.75 -25.72
C ASN A 196 3.12 -15.95 -25.97
N ASN A 197 1.79 -15.77 -25.95
CA ASN A 197 0.84 -16.80 -26.41
C ASN A 197 0.35 -16.51 -27.84
N LYS A 198 1.26 -16.64 -28.81
CA LYS A 198 0.93 -16.85 -30.22
C LYS A 198 1.16 -18.31 -30.60
#